data_AF-A0A937QXM1-F1
#
_entry.id   AF-A0A937QXM1-F1
#
_cell.length_a   1.000
_cell.length_b   1.000
_cell.length_c   1.000
_cell.angle_alpha   90.00
_cell.angle_beta   90.00
_cell.angle_gamma   90.00
#
_symmetry.space_group_name_H-M   'P 1'
#
loop_
_entity.id
_entity.type
_entity.pdbx_description
1 polymer ?
#
loop_
_entity_poly.entity_id
_entity_poly.type
_entity_poly.pdbx_seq_one_letter_code
_entity_poly.pdbx_strand_id
1 'polypeptide(L)'
;MGKKKKKTPPKGKTRNKKEPSYWIIVAVIGVAIIIGFGIKSVFFSDQQPGSGAGIQQTSSRVDENLKGRVLLVASEFRCACGGCGELPLIECDCDMPRGALEEKGFIRKNLEKGLPVDQVIQLVEKKYGHKII
;
A
#
# COMPACT_ATOMS: atom_id res chain seq x y z
N MET A 1 -10.13 -76.55 55.26
CA MET A 1 -8.94 -75.69 55.02
C MET A 1 -9.34 -74.62 54.02
N GLY A 2 -9.02 -73.33 54.08
CA GLY A 2 -8.24 -72.52 55.01
C GLY A 2 -8.46 -71.06 54.60
N LYS A 3 -8.89 -70.27 55.59
CA LYS A 3 -8.82 -68.81 55.77
C LYS A 3 -8.02 -68.02 54.71
N LYS A 4 -8.49 -66.83 54.31
CA LYS A 4 -7.92 -65.53 54.75
C LYS A 4 -8.54 -64.29 54.04
N LYS A 5 -9.08 -63.43 54.91
CA LYS A 5 -9.16 -61.95 54.92
C LYS A 5 -8.36 -61.18 53.85
N LYS A 6 -8.89 -60.02 53.44
CA LYS A 6 -8.18 -58.73 53.17
C LYS A 6 -9.24 -57.64 52.86
N LYS A 7 -9.75 -56.90 53.85
CA LYS A 7 -9.28 -55.56 54.29
C LYS A 7 -8.82 -54.66 53.12
N THR A 8 -9.73 -53.83 52.62
CA THR A 8 -9.45 -52.73 51.70
C THR A 8 -8.76 -51.58 52.44
N PRO A 9 -7.60 -51.08 51.97
CA PRO A 9 -6.92 -49.92 52.55
C PRO A 9 -7.53 -48.57 52.10
N PRO A 10 -7.26 -47.49 52.85
CA PRO A 10 -7.93 -46.19 52.70
C PRO A 10 -7.46 -45.39 51.47
N LYS A 11 -8.41 -44.71 50.80
CA LYS A 11 -8.12 -43.73 49.75
C LYS A 11 -7.45 -42.49 50.36
N GLY A 12 -6.13 -42.39 50.17
CA GLY A 12 -5.35 -41.19 50.49
C GLY A 12 -5.70 -40.03 49.56
N LYS A 13 -5.88 -38.84 50.15
CA LYS A 13 -6.05 -37.55 49.46
C LYS A 13 -4.83 -37.22 48.61
N THR A 14 -5.01 -37.11 47.30
CA THR A 14 -4.03 -36.47 46.41
C THR A 14 -4.25 -34.95 46.41
N ARG A 15 -3.17 -34.23 46.68
CA ARG A 15 -3.08 -32.76 46.67
C ARG A 15 -3.47 -32.23 45.29
N ASN A 16 -4.55 -31.46 45.24
CA ASN A 16 -4.91 -30.65 44.08
C ASN A 16 -3.83 -29.58 43.88
N LYS A 17 -2.85 -29.84 42.99
CA LYS A 17 -2.01 -28.79 42.43
C LYS A 17 -2.89 -28.03 41.44
N LYS A 18 -3.40 -26.86 41.85
CA LYS A 18 -4.07 -25.94 40.93
C LYS A 18 -3.00 -25.43 39.97
N GLU A 19 -3.12 -25.80 38.71
CA GLU A 19 -2.35 -25.22 37.62
C GLU A 19 -2.66 -23.72 37.54
N PRO A 20 -1.68 -22.87 37.16
CA PRO A 20 -1.92 -21.45 37.00
C PRO A 20 -2.95 -21.25 35.88
N SER A 21 -4.15 -20.85 36.29
CA SER A 21 -5.26 -20.52 35.39
C SER A 21 -4.79 -19.45 34.41
N TYR A 22 -4.99 -19.68 33.11
CA TYR A 22 -4.66 -18.78 32.02
C TYR A 22 -5.15 -17.33 32.27
N TRP A 23 -6.22 -17.20 33.05
CA TRP A 23 -6.76 -15.90 33.48
C TRP A 23 -5.77 -15.05 34.28
N ILE A 24 -4.90 -15.66 35.08
CA ILE A 24 -3.84 -14.96 35.82
C ILE A 24 -2.79 -14.42 34.84
N ILE A 25 -2.44 -15.19 33.80
CA ILE A 25 -1.46 -14.79 32.78
C ILE A 25 -2.01 -13.62 31.96
N VAL A 26 -3.29 -13.68 31.56
CA VAL A 26 -3.97 -12.59 30.85
C VAL A 26 -4.04 -11.32 31.70
N ALA A 27 -4.31 -11.43 33.00
CA ALA A 27 -4.34 -10.29 33.91
C ALA A 27 -2.97 -9.59 34.02
N VAL A 28 -1.88 -10.35 34.12
CA VAL A 28 -0.52 -9.80 34.22
C VAL A 28 -0.10 -9.06 32.93
N ILE A 29 -0.41 -9.61 31.76
CA ILE A 29 -0.09 -8.98 30.47
C ILE A 29 -0.92 -7.69 30.27
N GLY A 30 -2.20 -7.70 30.64
CA GLY A 30 -3.04 -6.50 30.58
C GLY A 30 -2.51 -5.35 31.44
N VAL A 31 -2.06 -5.64 32.66
CA VAL A 31 -1.49 -4.62 33.57
C VAL A 31 -0.17 -4.05 33.02
N ALA A 32 0.68 -4.87 32.42
CA ALA A 32 1.94 -4.42 31.82
C ALA A 32 1.73 -3.43 30.64
N ILE A 33 0.66 -3.62 29.85
CA ILE A 33 0.32 -2.73 28.73
C ILE A 33 -0.17 -1.36 29.24
N ILE A 34 -0.97 -1.33 30.32
CA ILE A 34 -1.49 -0.08 30.90
C ILE A 34 -0.36 0.81 31.44
N ILE A 35 0.64 0.21 32.10
CA ILE A 35 1.77 0.96 32.66
C ILE A 35 2.72 1.46 31.55
N GLY A 36 2.90 0.68 30.48
CA GLY A 36 3.73 1.08 29.33
C GLY A 36 3.12 2.18 28.45
N PHE A 37 1.79 2.29 28.38
CA PHE A 37 1.10 3.33 27.60
C PHE A 37 0.85 4.64 28.37
N GLY A 38 0.88 4.59 29.71
CA GLY A 38 0.50 5.71 30.59
C GLY A 38 1.48 6.91 30.62
N ILE A 39 2.67 6.80 30.03
CA ILE A 39 3.64 7.93 30.00
C ILE A 39 3.51 8.77 28.71
N LYS A 40 2.86 8.24 27.65
CA LYS A 40 2.69 8.96 26.38
C LYS A 40 1.31 9.63 26.22
N SER A 41 0.38 9.42 27.15
CA SER A 41 -0.99 9.94 27.07
C SER A 41 -1.26 11.20 27.90
N VAL A 42 -0.25 11.78 28.57
CA VAL A 42 -0.40 13.05 29.33
C VAL A 42 0.05 14.27 28.52
N PHE A 43 0.46 14.08 27.25
CA PHE A 43 0.83 15.15 26.31
C PHE A 43 -0.11 15.23 25.08
N PHE A 44 -1.35 14.80 25.24
CA PHE A 44 -2.40 14.98 24.23
C PHE A 44 -3.66 15.54 24.90
N SER A 45 -3.53 16.75 25.45
CA SER A 45 -4.62 17.58 25.95
C SER A 45 -4.50 18.97 25.32
N ASP A 46 -4.83 19.08 24.03
CA ASP A 46 -5.61 20.19 23.44
C ASP A 46 -5.88 19.93 21.94
N GLN A 47 -7.04 19.32 21.61
CA GLN A 47 -7.88 19.68 20.45
C GLN A 47 -9.00 18.65 20.22
N GLN A 48 -10.21 19.04 20.62
CA GLN A 48 -11.43 18.84 19.82
C GLN A 48 -11.99 20.25 19.55
N PRO A 49 -12.97 20.46 18.67
CA PRO A 49 -13.28 19.84 17.37
C PRO A 49 -13.55 20.94 16.32
N GLY A 50 -12.83 20.96 15.20
CA GLY A 50 -13.02 21.95 14.14
C GLY A 50 -13.29 21.29 12.80
N SER A 51 -14.52 21.36 12.32
CA SER A 51 -14.89 21.11 10.93
C SER A 51 -14.07 22.02 10.01
N GLY A 52 -12.99 21.49 9.45
CA GLY A 52 -12.16 22.14 8.44
C GLY A 52 -12.00 21.22 7.24
N ALA A 53 -12.96 21.28 6.32
CA ALA A 53 -12.74 20.84 4.96
C ALA A 53 -11.69 21.75 4.30
N GLY A 54 -10.72 21.14 3.58
CA GLY A 54 -9.65 21.82 2.85
C GLY A 54 -8.35 21.86 3.68
N ILE A 55 -7.33 21.06 3.40
CA ILE A 55 -6.54 21.06 2.17
C ILE A 55 -6.14 19.63 1.78
N GLN A 56 -6.82 19.04 0.79
CA GLN A 56 -6.36 17.87 0.03
C GLN A 56 -6.70 17.98 -1.47
N GLN A 57 -6.88 19.19 -2.00
CA GLN A 57 -7.40 19.40 -3.36
C GLN A 57 -6.38 19.88 -4.40
N THR A 58 -5.12 20.06 -4.04
CA THR A 58 -4.08 20.52 -4.98
C THR A 58 -3.40 19.38 -5.75
N SER A 59 -3.22 18.19 -5.16
CA SER A 59 -2.55 17.09 -5.87
C SER A 59 -3.37 16.62 -7.08
N SER A 60 -4.67 16.38 -6.89
CA SER A 60 -5.52 15.79 -7.93
C SER A 60 -5.63 16.64 -9.19
N ARG A 61 -5.59 17.98 -9.06
CA ARG A 61 -5.66 18.88 -10.22
C ARG A 61 -4.35 18.93 -11.01
N VAL A 62 -3.22 18.83 -10.33
CA VAL A 62 -1.90 18.79 -10.98
C VAL A 62 -1.73 17.48 -11.71
N ASP A 63 -2.10 16.36 -11.10
CA ASP A 63 -2.06 15.03 -11.71
C ASP A 63 -2.99 14.94 -12.95
N GLU A 64 -4.21 15.48 -12.89
CA GLU A 64 -5.12 15.50 -14.05
C GLU A 64 -4.61 16.40 -15.19
N ASN A 65 -4.05 17.58 -14.88
CA ASN A 65 -3.46 18.44 -15.91
C ASN A 65 -2.26 17.76 -16.59
N LEU A 66 -1.39 17.13 -15.80
CA LEU A 66 -0.24 16.37 -16.31
C LEU A 66 -0.72 15.23 -17.22
N LYS A 67 -1.71 14.45 -16.77
CA LYS A 67 -2.30 13.35 -17.53
C LYS A 67 -2.88 13.84 -18.87
N GLY A 68 -3.61 14.95 -18.87
CA GLY A 68 -4.11 15.59 -20.09
C GLY A 68 -2.99 15.96 -21.07
N ARG A 69 -1.89 16.52 -20.57
CA ARG A 69 -0.72 16.84 -21.39
C ARG A 69 -0.01 15.60 -21.92
N VAL A 70 0.07 14.53 -21.14
CA VAL A 70 0.62 13.24 -21.59
C VAL A 70 -0.21 12.67 -22.73
N LEU A 71 -1.53 12.68 -22.59
CA LEU A 71 -2.47 12.21 -23.63
C LEU A 71 -2.34 13.05 -24.91
N LEU A 72 -2.18 14.37 -24.79
CA LEU A 72 -1.98 15.27 -25.93
C LEU A 72 -0.70 14.98 -26.70
N VAL A 73 0.40 14.70 -26.00
CA VAL A 73 1.63 14.27 -26.69
C VAL A 73 1.41 12.88 -27.29
N ALA A 74 0.78 11.96 -26.57
CA ALA A 74 0.57 10.58 -27.01
C ALA A 74 -0.36 10.46 -28.23
N SER A 75 -1.29 11.40 -28.46
CA SER A 75 -2.13 11.40 -29.65
C SER A 75 -1.36 11.65 -30.95
N GLU A 76 -0.14 12.21 -30.86
CA GLU A 76 0.70 12.50 -32.02
C GLU A 76 1.52 11.28 -32.50
N PHE A 77 1.49 10.14 -31.79
CA PHE A 77 2.38 9.01 -32.03
C PHE A 77 1.65 7.67 -32.11
N ARG A 78 2.20 6.74 -32.88
CA ARG A 78 1.90 5.30 -32.79
C ARG A 78 2.89 4.64 -31.84
N CYS A 79 2.43 3.59 -31.17
CA CYS A 79 3.31 2.82 -30.31
C CYS A 79 4.41 2.12 -31.13
N ALA A 80 5.66 2.34 -30.75
CA ALA A 80 6.85 1.82 -31.44
C ALA A 80 7.13 0.33 -31.15
N CYS A 81 6.27 -0.33 -30.36
CA CYS A 81 6.48 -1.69 -29.88
C CYS A 81 6.45 -2.75 -30.99
N GLY A 82 5.75 -2.49 -32.10
CA GLY A 82 5.56 -3.42 -33.22
C GLY A 82 4.68 -4.65 -32.92
N GLY A 83 4.63 -5.13 -31.68
CA GLY A 83 3.80 -6.27 -31.25
C GLY A 83 2.32 -5.96 -31.06
N CYS A 84 1.97 -4.67 -31.04
CA CYS A 84 0.65 -4.15 -30.73
C CYS A 84 -0.12 -3.67 -31.99
N GLY A 85 0.43 -3.89 -33.19
CA GLY A 85 -0.23 -3.52 -34.45
C GLY A 85 -0.21 -2.01 -34.75
N GLU A 86 0.82 -1.30 -34.26
CA GLU A 86 0.99 0.16 -34.43
C GLU A 86 -0.24 0.98 -34.02
N LEU A 87 -0.90 0.53 -32.94
CA LEU A 87 -1.99 1.27 -32.31
C LEU A 87 -1.54 2.70 -31.94
N PRO A 88 -2.47 3.67 -31.94
CA PRO A 88 -2.22 4.99 -31.38
C PRO A 88 -1.63 4.87 -29.98
N LEU A 89 -0.57 5.63 -29.69
CA LEU A 89 0.10 5.56 -28.39
C LEU A 89 -0.86 5.93 -27.26
N ILE A 90 -1.84 6.79 -27.52
CA ILE A 90 -2.90 7.15 -26.57
C ILE A 90 -3.76 5.94 -26.12
N GLU A 91 -4.02 4.98 -27.02
CA GLU A 91 -4.87 3.79 -26.79
C GLU A 91 -4.08 2.53 -26.44
N CYS A 92 -2.78 2.52 -26.68
CA CYS A 92 -1.92 1.37 -26.39
C CYS A 92 -1.45 1.38 -24.94
N ASP A 93 -1.47 0.24 -24.26
CA ASP A 93 -0.96 0.07 -22.88
C ASP A 93 0.00 -1.13 -22.77
N CYS A 94 0.72 -1.45 -23.85
CA CYS A 94 1.63 -2.57 -23.87
C CYS A 94 2.90 -2.33 -23.01
N ASP A 95 3.33 -3.40 -22.34
CA ASP A 95 4.58 -3.45 -21.56
C ASP A 95 5.68 -4.20 -22.34
N MET A 96 5.78 -3.90 -23.63
CA MET A 96 6.84 -4.41 -24.51
C MET A 96 8.05 -3.47 -24.47
N PRO A 97 9.25 -3.91 -24.86
CA PRO A 97 10.39 -3.01 -25.02
C PRO A 97 10.06 -1.92 -26.04
N ARG A 98 10.33 -0.64 -25.70
CA ARG A 98 9.86 0.52 -26.48
C ARG A 98 8.33 0.52 -26.67
N GLY A 99 7.61 0.03 -25.67
CA GLY A 99 6.16 -0.06 -25.64
C GLY A 99 5.51 1.17 -25.03
N ALA A 100 4.18 1.16 -25.02
CA ALA A 100 3.40 2.32 -24.66
C ALA A 100 3.62 2.79 -23.21
N LEU A 101 3.82 1.87 -22.27
CA LEU A 101 4.13 2.23 -20.89
C LEU A 101 5.46 2.99 -20.77
N GLU A 102 6.48 2.56 -21.51
CA GLU A 102 7.79 3.20 -21.53
C GLU A 102 7.70 4.60 -22.18
N GLU A 103 7.03 4.69 -23.33
CA GLU A 103 6.83 5.93 -24.07
C GLU A 103 6.00 6.95 -23.27
N LYS A 104 4.83 6.56 -22.74
CA LYS A 104 4.00 7.41 -21.86
C LYS A 104 4.75 7.82 -20.60
N GLY A 105 5.52 6.92 -20.01
CA GLY A 105 6.37 7.22 -18.85
C GLY A 105 7.46 8.24 -19.18
N PHE A 106 8.08 8.12 -20.36
CA PHE A 106 9.06 9.08 -20.84
C PHE A 106 8.43 10.46 -21.08
N ILE A 107 7.26 10.52 -21.71
CA ILE A 107 6.49 11.76 -21.91
C ILE A 107 6.20 12.41 -20.56
N ARG A 108 5.60 11.65 -19.64
CA ARG A 108 5.25 12.12 -18.29
C ARG A 108 6.44 12.71 -17.57
N LYS A 109 7.57 12.00 -17.53
CA LYS A 109 8.80 12.43 -16.87
C LYS A 109 9.35 13.75 -17.44
N ASN A 110 9.21 14.00 -18.75
CA ASN A 110 9.69 15.26 -19.33
C ASN A 110 8.70 16.40 -19.10
N LEU A 111 7.39 16.13 -19.08
CA LEU A 111 6.39 17.13 -18.72
C LEU A 111 6.49 17.54 -17.24
N GLU A 112 6.81 16.59 -16.35
CA GLU A 112 7.05 16.83 -14.91
C GLU A 112 8.29 17.71 -14.68
N LYS A 113 9.29 17.65 -15.56
CA LYS A 113 10.45 18.56 -15.54
C LYS A 113 10.11 19.98 -16.02
N GLY A 114 8.87 20.23 -16.43
CA GLY A 114 8.43 21.54 -16.90
C GLY A 114 8.72 21.80 -18.38
N LEU A 115 9.09 20.78 -19.18
CA LEU A 115 9.27 20.98 -20.62
C LEU A 115 7.92 21.30 -21.29
N PRO A 116 7.91 22.19 -22.31
CA PRO A 116 6.71 22.46 -23.10
C PRO A 116 6.37 21.25 -23.98
N VAL A 117 5.08 21.11 -24.33
CA VAL A 117 4.54 19.98 -25.08
C VAL A 117 5.31 19.77 -26.40
N ASP A 118 5.57 20.84 -27.16
CA ASP A 118 6.27 20.76 -28.44
C ASP A 118 7.70 20.21 -28.33
N GLN A 119 8.43 20.59 -27.28
CA GLN A 119 9.77 20.04 -27.04
C GLN A 119 9.70 18.57 -26.66
N VAL A 120 8.68 18.16 -25.88
CA VAL A 120 8.50 16.75 -25.54
C VAL A 120 8.15 15.93 -26.78
N ILE A 121 7.32 16.45 -27.69
CA ILE A 121 7.03 15.82 -28.98
C ILE A 121 8.33 15.59 -29.76
N GLN A 122 9.18 16.62 -29.91
CA GLN A 122 10.47 16.46 -30.60
C GLN A 122 11.40 15.44 -29.94
N LEU A 123 11.41 15.38 -28.60
CA LEU A 123 12.21 14.40 -27.86
C LEU A 123 11.70 12.96 -28.04
N VAL A 124 10.38 12.77 -28.06
CA VAL A 124 9.74 11.47 -28.29
C VAL A 124 10.00 11.02 -29.72
N GLU A 125 9.82 11.91 -30.71
CA GLU A 125 10.11 11.62 -32.11
C GLU A 125 11.57 11.23 -32.32
N LYS A 126 12.51 11.94 -31.69
CA LYS A 126 13.94 11.62 -31.77
C LYS A 126 14.29 10.26 -31.13
N LYS A 127 13.60 9.87 -30.06
CA LYS A 127 13.92 8.67 -29.26
C LYS A 127 13.18 7.42 -29.74
N TYR A 128 11.92 7.57 -30.11
CA TYR A 128 11.00 6.48 -30.44
C TYR A 128 10.57 6.51 -31.90
N GLY A 129 10.34 7.69 -32.48
CA GLY A 129 9.87 7.85 -33.86
C GLY A 129 8.35 7.78 -33.98
N HIS A 130 7.85 7.34 -35.14
CA HIS A 130 6.44 6.98 -35.37
C HIS A 130 5.40 8.09 -35.10
N LYS A 131 5.75 9.34 -35.42
CA LYS A 131 4.79 10.45 -35.40
C LYS A 131 3.71 10.26 -36.49
N ILE A 132 2.45 10.48 -36.14
CA ILE A 132 1.28 10.23 -37.00
C ILE A 132 1.03 11.40 -37.96
N ILE A 133 1.19 12.65 -37.47
CA ILE A 133 0.88 13.92 -38.17
C ILE A 133 -0.61 14.08 -38.54
#